data_AF-A0A3D3DPI8-F1
#
_entry.id   AF-A0A3D3DPI8-F1
#
_cell.length_a   1.000
_cell.length_b   1.000
_cell.length_c   1.000
_cell.angle_alpha   90.00
_cell.angle_beta   90.00
_cell.angle_gamma   90.00
#
_symmetry.space_group_name_H-M   'P 1'
#
loop_
_entity.id
_entity.type
_entity.pdbx_description
1 polymer ?
#
loop_
_entity_poly.entity_id
_entity_poly.type
_entity_poly.pdbx_seq_one_letter_code
_entity_poly.pdbx_strand_id
1 'polypeptide(L)'
;MISLNQSSRSAVAGWLGLCCVLVFCMVVLGGVTRLTDSGLSMVNWEPISGMLPPLTQTAWQAEFEHYRQFPEYQKINAGMSLEAFKRIFYFEYAHRMLGRLIGLVFAIGFVWLWVRKHLSRPLVPHLIAMFVLGGLQGLLGWYMVKSG
;
A
#
# COMPACT_ATOMS: atom_id res chain seq x y z
N MET A 1 28.65 -20.37 -13.63
CA MET A 1 28.19 -19.12 -12.98
C MET A 1 27.92 -18.09 -14.07
N ILE A 2 26.71 -17.54 -14.16
CA ILE A 2 26.49 -16.36 -15.03
C ILE A 2 27.10 -15.17 -14.30
N SER A 3 28.29 -14.73 -14.73
CA SER A 3 28.91 -13.52 -14.21
C SER A 3 28.14 -12.31 -14.71
N LEU A 4 27.46 -11.60 -13.80
CA LEU A 4 26.77 -10.36 -14.15
C LEU A 4 27.80 -9.26 -14.42
N ASN A 5 27.70 -8.62 -15.58
CA ASN A 5 28.36 -7.35 -15.91
C ASN A 5 28.06 -6.29 -14.82
N GLN A 6 29.02 -5.42 -14.51
CA GLN A 6 28.87 -4.28 -13.58
C GLN A 6 27.58 -3.48 -13.79
N SER A 7 27.21 -3.17 -15.03
CA SER A 7 25.97 -2.44 -15.36
C SER A 7 24.71 -3.20 -14.93
N SER A 8 24.70 -4.53 -15.05
CA SER A 8 23.61 -5.38 -14.55
C SER A 8 23.49 -5.30 -13.03
N ARG A 9 24.63 -5.31 -12.32
CA ARG A 9 24.65 -5.24 -10.85
C ARG A 9 24.16 -3.88 -10.36
N SER A 10 24.59 -2.80 -10.99
CA SER A 10 24.13 -1.44 -10.66
C SER A 10 22.62 -1.28 -10.89
N ALA A 11 22.06 -1.85 -11.96
CA ALA A 11 20.62 -1.81 -12.22
C ALA A 11 19.81 -2.56 -11.16
N VAL A 12 20.24 -3.78 -10.79
CA VAL A 12 19.59 -4.58 -9.73
C VAL A 12 19.70 -3.85 -8.39
N ALA A 13 20.87 -3.31 -8.05
CA ALA A 13 21.08 -2.57 -6.80
C ALA A 13 20.24 -1.29 -6.72
N GLY A 14 20.15 -0.52 -7.81
CA GLY A 14 19.30 0.68 -7.87
C GLY A 14 17.82 0.35 -7.71
N TRP A 15 17.34 -0.71 -8.37
CA TRP A 15 15.96 -1.17 -8.23
C TRP A 15 15.65 -1.67 -6.81
N LEU A 16 16.52 -2.49 -6.21
CA LEU A 16 16.36 -2.95 -4.83
C LEU A 16 16.44 -1.78 -3.84
N GLY A 17 17.34 -0.82 -4.06
CA GLY A 17 17.45 0.40 -3.27
C GLY A 17 16.17 1.23 -3.30
N LEU A 18 15.58 1.41 -4.49
CA LEU A 18 14.26 2.05 -4.64
C LEU A 18 13.17 1.28 -3.86
N CYS A 19 13.14 -0.04 -3.96
CA CYS A 19 12.18 -0.86 -3.21
C CYS A 19 12.35 -0.67 -1.69
N CYS A 20 13.59 -0.64 -1.18
CA CYS A 20 13.86 -0.39 0.23
C CYS A 20 13.36 0.99 0.69
N VAL A 21 13.60 2.04 -0.10
CA VAL A 21 13.09 3.39 0.21
C VAL A 21 11.56 3.41 0.26
N LEU A 22 10.90 2.78 -0.71
CA LEU A 22 9.44 2.72 -0.72
C LEU A 22 8.88 1.94 0.48
N VAL A 23 9.49 0.79 0.82
CA VAL A 23 9.11 0.00 2.01
C VAL A 23 9.34 0.80 3.29
N PHE A 24 10.44 1.55 3.40
CA PHE A 24 10.65 2.45 4.54
C PHE A 24 9.53 3.49 4.66
N CYS A 25 9.18 4.16 3.55
CA CYS A 25 8.05 5.10 3.53
C CYS A 25 6.73 4.41 3.93
N MET A 26 6.50 3.17 3.50
CA MET A 26 5.32 2.38 3.85
C MET A 26 5.24 2.12 5.35
N VAL A 27 6.36 1.75 5.99
CA VAL A 27 6.42 1.53 7.43
C VAL A 27 6.15 2.83 8.20
N VAL A 28 6.76 3.93 7.80
CA VAL A 28 6.53 5.25 8.43
C VAL A 28 5.06 5.66 8.31
N LEU A 29 4.50 5.60 7.09
CA LEU A 29 3.12 6.01 6.83
C LEU A 29 2.11 5.08 7.52
N GLY A 30 2.38 3.77 7.57
CA GLY A 30 1.57 2.82 8.32
C GLY A 30 1.61 3.08 9.83
N GLY A 31 2.79 3.46 10.36
CA GLY A 31 2.95 3.90 11.74
C GLY A 31 2.10 5.14 12.05
N VAL A 32 2.12 6.16 11.19
CA VAL A 32 1.26 7.34 11.33
C VAL A 32 -0.21 6.94 11.29
N THR A 33 -0.63 6.15 10.30
CA THR A 33 -2.01 5.67 10.13
C THR A 33 -2.52 4.95 11.38
N ARG A 34 -1.64 4.17 12.03
CA ARG A 34 -1.96 3.48 13.29
C ARG A 34 -2.09 4.42 14.48
N LEU A 35 -1.22 5.42 14.59
CA LEU A 35 -1.22 6.39 15.69
C LEU A 35 -2.34 7.44 15.57
N THR A 36 -2.86 7.66 14.37
CA THR A 36 -3.99 8.55 14.10
C THR A 36 -5.35 7.82 14.08
N ASP A 37 -5.36 6.53 14.45
CA ASP A 37 -6.54 5.64 14.39
C ASP A 37 -7.31 5.78 13.06
N SER A 38 -6.55 5.85 11.96
CA SER A 38 -7.10 6.01 10.62
C SER A 38 -7.16 4.69 9.85
N GLY A 39 -6.82 3.57 10.48
CA GLY A 39 -6.66 2.27 9.81
C GLY A 39 -7.96 1.62 9.33
N LEU A 40 -9.13 2.09 9.78
CA LEU A 40 -10.45 1.61 9.35
C LEU A 40 -11.34 2.78 8.88
N SER A 41 -10.73 3.85 8.36
CA SER A 41 -11.44 5.02 7.82
C SER A 41 -12.00 4.81 6.40
N MET A 42 -11.38 3.95 5.60
CA MET A 42 -11.80 3.56 4.24
C MET A 42 -12.48 2.20 4.26
N VAL A 43 -13.78 2.18 4.54
CA VAL A 43 -14.47 0.91 4.79
C VAL A 43 -14.98 0.24 3.51
N ASN A 44 -15.34 1.04 2.51
CA ASN A 44 -15.66 0.54 1.18
C ASN A 44 -14.39 0.01 0.51
N TRP A 45 -14.22 -1.31 0.53
CA TRP A 45 -13.10 -1.95 -0.16
C TRP A 45 -13.39 -2.08 -1.65
N GLU A 46 -13.00 -1.06 -2.40
CA GLU A 46 -13.05 -1.06 -3.85
C GLU A 46 -11.64 -1.13 -4.45
N PRO A 47 -11.18 -2.29 -4.94
CA PRO A 47 -9.81 -2.47 -5.42
C PRO A 47 -9.46 -1.58 -6.62
N ILE A 48 -10.45 -1.30 -7.46
CA ILE A 48 -10.29 -0.58 -8.73
C ILE A 48 -10.87 0.84 -8.64
N SER A 49 -12.14 1.01 -8.23
CA SER A 49 -12.78 2.34 -8.11
C SER A 49 -12.28 3.13 -6.90
N GLY A 50 -11.82 2.46 -5.83
CA GLY A 50 -11.15 3.10 -4.68
C GLY A 50 -9.72 3.58 -4.96
N MET A 51 -9.31 3.70 -6.22
CA MET A 51 -8.09 4.41 -6.61
C MET A 51 -8.28 5.93 -6.67
N LEU A 52 -9.52 6.42 -6.75
CA LEU A 52 -9.80 7.85 -6.69
C LEU A 52 -10.54 8.15 -5.39
N PRO A 53 -10.08 9.12 -4.58
CA PRO A 53 -10.85 9.56 -3.42
C PRO A 53 -12.14 10.25 -3.89
N PRO A 54 -13.15 10.42 -3.00
CA PRO A 54 -14.34 11.18 -3.34
C PRO A 54 -13.98 12.56 -3.90
N LEU A 55 -14.51 12.90 -5.07
CA LEU A 55 -14.16 14.15 -5.77
C LEU A 55 -15.18 15.27 -5.54
N THR A 56 -16.41 14.90 -5.14
CA THR A 56 -17.50 15.84 -4.90
C THR A 56 -17.86 15.91 -3.43
N GLN A 57 -18.42 17.04 -3.02
CA GLN A 57 -18.87 17.21 -1.63
C GLN A 57 -19.95 16.19 -1.25
N THR A 58 -20.88 15.87 -2.17
CA THR A 58 -21.90 14.85 -1.98
C THR A 58 -21.30 13.46 -1.76
N ALA A 59 -20.28 13.08 -2.54
CA ALA A 59 -19.62 11.80 -2.38
C ALA A 59 -18.87 11.71 -1.03
N TRP A 60 -18.22 12.80 -0.61
CA TRP A 60 -17.61 12.89 0.71
C TRP A 60 -18.62 12.73 1.85
N GLN A 61 -19.79 13.34 1.72
CA GLN A 61 -20.84 13.24 2.71
C GLN A 61 -21.38 11.80 2.82
N ALA A 62 -21.60 11.13 1.68
CA ALA A 62 -22.04 9.74 1.64
C ALA A 62 -21.03 8.78 2.28
N GLU A 63 -19.74 8.92 1.97
CA GLU A 63 -18.68 8.10 2.57
C GLU A 63 -18.57 8.35 4.08
N PHE A 64 -18.70 9.61 4.51
CA PHE A 64 -18.69 9.95 5.92
C PHE A 64 -19.92 9.41 6.67
N GLU A 65 -21.11 9.49 6.07
CA GLU A 65 -22.32 8.87 6.63
C GLU A 65 -22.17 7.36 6.79
N HIS A 66 -21.51 6.71 5.84
CA HIS A 66 -21.19 5.29 5.98
C HIS A 66 -20.20 5.04 7.11
N TYR A 67 -19.12 5.83 7.20
CA TYR A 67 -18.16 5.74 8.32
C TYR A 67 -18.83 5.91 9.69
N ARG A 68 -19.86 6.77 9.80
CA ARG A 68 -20.62 6.95 11.05
C ARG A 68 -21.35 5.69 11.53
N GLN A 69 -21.63 4.75 10.63
CA GLN A 69 -22.26 3.48 10.98
C GLN A 69 -21.25 2.47 11.57
N PHE A 70 -19.94 2.71 11.42
CA PHE A 70 -18.91 1.80 11.90
C PHE A 70 -18.63 1.93 13.40
N PRO A 71 -18.24 0.81 14.06
CA PRO A 71 -17.91 0.83 15.49
C PRO A 71 -16.79 1.81 15.84
N GLU A 72 -15.82 2.01 14.94
CA GLU A 72 -14.70 2.93 15.18
C GLU A 72 -15.17 4.39 15.29
N TYR A 73 -16.12 4.83 14.45
CA TYR A 73 -16.75 6.14 14.64
C TYR A 73 -17.51 6.21 15.96
N GLN A 74 -18.31 5.19 16.28
CA GLN A 74 -19.16 5.20 17.46
C GLN A 74 -18.37 5.17 18.78
N LYS A 75 -17.21 4.50 18.80
CA LYS A 75 -16.42 4.27 20.02
C LYS A 75 -15.27 5.27 20.19
N ILE A 76 -14.61 5.65 19.10
CA ILE A 76 -13.36 6.43 19.14
C ILE A 76 -13.59 7.84 18.59
N ASN A 77 -14.26 7.95 17.44
CA ASN A 77 -14.37 9.20 16.68
C ASN A 77 -15.76 9.87 16.76
N ALA A 78 -16.49 9.65 17.85
CA ALA A 78 -17.85 10.15 18.01
C ALA A 78 -17.87 11.69 18.00
N GLY A 79 -18.72 12.29 17.15
CA GLY A 79 -18.78 13.75 16.99
C GLY A 79 -17.70 14.34 16.08
N MET A 80 -16.88 13.50 15.42
CA MET A 80 -15.91 13.95 14.41
C MET A 80 -16.60 14.74 13.29
N SER A 81 -15.95 15.80 12.81
CA SER A 81 -16.41 16.57 11.65
C SER A 81 -16.01 15.91 10.33
N LEU A 82 -16.69 16.27 9.24
CA LEU A 82 -16.32 15.80 7.89
C LEU A 82 -14.86 16.15 7.53
N GLU A 83 -14.37 17.31 7.96
CA GLU A 83 -12.99 17.72 7.68
C GLU A 83 -11.97 16.84 8.41
N ALA A 84 -12.23 16.50 9.68
CA ALA A 84 -11.42 15.56 10.42
C ALA A 84 -11.47 14.15 9.82
N PHE A 85 -12.63 13.70 9.34
CA PHE A 85 -12.78 12.45 8.60
C PHE A 85 -11.92 12.43 7.33
N LYS A 86 -11.96 13.50 6.52
CA LYS A 86 -11.13 13.61 5.31
C LYS A 86 -9.64 13.42 5.64
N ARG A 87 -9.15 13.96 6.76
CA ARG A 87 -7.75 13.81 7.18
C ARG A 87 -7.38 12.34 7.44
N ILE A 88 -8.16 11.62 8.24
CA ILE A 88 -7.89 10.20 8.52
C ILE A 88 -8.02 9.36 7.24
N PHE A 89 -9.02 9.64 6.42
CA PHE A 89 -9.21 8.99 5.12
C PHE A 89 -7.98 9.15 4.21
N TYR A 90 -7.41 10.35 4.13
CA TYR A 90 -6.23 10.59 3.29
C TYR A 90 -4.98 9.84 3.77
N PHE A 91 -4.79 9.65 5.07
CA PHE A 91 -3.67 8.84 5.58
C PHE A 91 -3.80 7.39 5.14
N GLU A 92 -4.99 6.80 5.33
CA GLU A 92 -5.23 5.43 4.92
C GLU A 92 -5.16 5.26 3.40
N TYR A 93 -5.75 6.19 2.66
CA TYR A 93 -5.69 6.24 1.19
C TYR A 93 -4.24 6.29 0.71
N ALA A 94 -3.42 7.19 1.27
CA ALA A 94 -2.00 7.30 0.92
C ALA A 94 -1.25 5.99 1.24
N HIS A 95 -1.53 5.37 2.38
CA HIS A 95 -0.94 4.09 2.77
C HIS A 95 -1.31 2.97 1.78
N ARG A 96 -2.58 2.86 1.39
CA ARG A 96 -3.06 1.89 0.39
C ARG A 96 -2.44 2.15 -0.99
N MET A 97 -2.36 3.40 -1.43
CA MET A 97 -1.76 3.77 -2.72
C MET A 97 -0.27 3.45 -2.74
N LEU A 98 0.45 3.73 -1.66
CA LEU A 98 1.87 3.42 -1.53
C LEU A 98 2.11 1.91 -1.60
N GLY A 99 1.29 1.11 -0.92
CA GLY A 99 1.33 -0.36 -1.04
C GLY A 99 1.16 -0.85 -2.49
N ARG A 100 0.20 -0.29 -3.23
CA ARG A 100 -0.01 -0.59 -4.66
C ARG A 100 1.19 -0.19 -5.52
N LEU A 101 1.74 1.00 -5.28
CA LEU A 101 2.93 1.50 -5.97
C LEU A 101 4.13 0.58 -5.75
N ILE A 102 4.36 0.11 -4.52
CA ILE A 102 5.43 -0.85 -4.20
C ILE A 102 5.25 -2.14 -5.00
N GLY A 103 4.03 -2.70 -4.99
CA GLY A 103 3.72 -3.92 -5.76
C GLY A 103 4.01 -3.75 -7.25
N LEU A 104 3.63 -2.61 -7.84
CA LEU A 104 3.89 -2.29 -9.24
C LEU A 104 5.39 -2.10 -9.54
N VAL A 105 6.09 -1.29 -8.76
CA VAL A 105 7.54 -1.04 -8.91
C VAL A 105 8.33 -2.34 -8.78
N PHE A 106 7.94 -3.20 -7.82
CA PHE A 106 8.56 -4.50 -7.64
C PHE A 106 8.29 -5.41 -8.85
N ALA A 107 7.02 -5.59 -9.24
CA ALA A 107 6.65 -6.49 -10.34
C ALA A 107 7.26 -6.06 -11.68
N ILE A 108 7.14 -4.77 -12.03
CA ILE A 108 7.68 -4.22 -13.28
C ILE A 108 9.21 -4.35 -13.30
N GLY A 109 9.89 -3.96 -12.22
CA GLY A 109 11.34 -4.05 -12.13
C GLY A 109 11.83 -5.50 -12.18
N PHE A 110 11.14 -6.41 -11.50
CA PHE A 110 11.44 -7.84 -11.54
C PHE A 110 11.33 -8.42 -12.95
N VAL A 111 10.21 -8.19 -13.64
CA VAL A 111 9.99 -8.66 -15.02
C VAL A 111 11.03 -8.05 -15.97
N TRP A 112 11.28 -6.75 -15.86
CA TRP A 112 12.26 -6.07 -16.72
C TRP A 112 13.69 -6.61 -16.53
N LEU A 113 14.13 -6.79 -15.28
CA LEU A 113 15.45 -7.35 -14.96
C LEU A 113 15.56 -8.84 -15.36
N TRP A 114 14.47 -9.60 -15.25
CA TRP A 114 14.42 -10.99 -15.71
C TRP A 114 14.61 -11.06 -17.23
N VAL A 115 13.77 -10.35 -18.00
CA VAL A 115 13.83 -10.35 -19.48
C VAL A 115 15.21 -9.93 -19.99
N ARG A 116 15.84 -8.97 -19.31
CA ARG A 116 17.21 -8.50 -19.62
C ARG A 116 18.32 -9.45 -19.13
N LYS A 117 17.99 -10.57 -18.48
CA LYS A 117 18.94 -11.54 -17.90
C LYS A 117 19.91 -10.90 -16.90
N HIS A 118 19.47 -9.85 -16.20
CA HIS A 118 20.26 -9.18 -15.16
C HIS A 118 20.16 -9.88 -13.80
N LEU A 119 19.20 -10.79 -13.61
CA LEU A 119 19.02 -11.53 -12.36
C LEU A 119 19.90 -12.79 -12.31
N SER A 120 20.58 -12.99 -11.18
CA SER A 120 21.29 -14.25 -10.91
C SER A 120 20.29 -15.34 -10.53
N ARG A 121 20.52 -16.58 -10.98
CA ARG A 121 19.62 -17.72 -10.70
C ARG A 121 19.31 -17.93 -9.21
N PRO A 122 20.26 -17.77 -8.27
CA PRO A 122 19.96 -17.90 -6.83
C PRO A 122 19.06 -16.78 -6.28
N LEU A 123 19.05 -15.60 -6.90
CA LEU A 123 18.28 -14.45 -6.42
C LEU A 123 16.79 -14.57 -6.78
N VAL A 124 16.46 -15.17 -7.93
CA VAL A 124 15.08 -15.31 -8.43
C VAL A 124 14.10 -15.91 -7.41
N PRO A 125 14.37 -17.06 -6.76
CA PRO A 125 13.42 -17.61 -5.77
C PRO A 125 13.20 -16.69 -4.57
N HIS A 126 14.21 -15.93 -4.14
CA HIS A 126 14.07 -14.95 -3.06
C HIS A 126 13.17 -13.78 -3.45
N LEU A 127 13.33 -13.27 -4.69
CA LEU A 127 12.47 -12.21 -5.21
C LEU A 127 11.00 -12.66 -5.35
N ILE A 128 10.78 -13.90 -5.81
CA ILE A 128 9.44 -14.49 -5.89
C ILE A 128 8.83 -14.62 -4.50
N ALA A 129 9.58 -15.15 -3.53
CA ALA A 129 9.12 -15.28 -2.15
C ALA A 129 8.73 -13.92 -1.56
N MET A 130 9.56 -12.89 -1.74
CA MET A 130 9.23 -11.52 -1.30
C MET A 130 7.95 -10.98 -1.95
N PHE A 131 7.76 -11.22 -3.25
CA PHE A 131 6.54 -10.80 -3.94
C PHE A 131 5.28 -11.48 -3.38
N VAL A 132 5.35 -12.80 -3.15
CA VAL A 132 4.25 -13.57 -2.57
C VAL A 132 3.95 -13.09 -1.14
N LEU A 133 4.97 -12.92 -0.30
CA LEU A 133 4.80 -12.43 1.07
C LEU A 133 4.21 -11.00 1.11
N GLY A 134 4.65 -10.11 0.21
CA GLY A 134 4.07 -8.78 0.07
C GLY A 134 2.60 -8.83 -0.37
N GLY A 135 2.25 -9.72 -1.30
CA GLY A 135 0.86 -9.95 -1.71
C GLY A 135 -0.01 -10.47 -0.56
N LEU A 136 0.50 -11.42 0.23
CA LEU A 136 -0.16 -11.91 1.44
C LEU A 136 -0.35 -10.80 2.48
N GLN A 137 0.61 -9.90 2.65
CA GLN A 137 0.48 -8.74 3.53
C GLN A 137 -0.67 -7.82 3.08
N GLY A 138 -0.82 -7.60 1.77
CA GLY A 138 -1.97 -6.86 1.22
C GLY A 138 -3.31 -7.55 1.52
N LEU A 139 -3.37 -8.87 1.38
CA LEU A 139 -4.56 -9.67 1.72
C LEU A 139 -4.90 -9.62 3.21
N LEU A 140 -3.89 -9.65 4.08
CA LEU A 140 -4.08 -9.48 5.53
C LEU A 140 -4.61 -8.08 5.87
N GLY A 141 -4.09 -7.04 5.21
CA GLY A 141 -4.59 -5.67 5.37
C GLY A 141 -6.08 -5.54 4.98
N TRP A 142 -6.50 -6.21 3.90
CA TRP A 142 -7.92 -6.28 3.55
C TRP A 142 -8.76 -7.01 4.60
N TYR A 143 -8.28 -8.16 5.07
CA TYR A 143 -8.99 -8.95 6.07
C TYR A 143 -9.23 -8.15 7.37
N MET A 144 -8.23 -7.39 7.82
CA MET A 144 -8.33 -6.50 8.98
C MET A 144 -9.52 -5.53 8.85
N VAL A 145 -9.67 -4.87 7.71
CA VAL A 145 -10.76 -3.91 7.45
C VAL A 145 -12.12 -4.61 7.42
N LYS A 146 -12.19 -5.83 6.87
CA LYS A 146 -13.43 -6.61 6.83
C LYS A 146 -13.86 -7.11 8.22
N SER A 147 -12.91 -7.39 9.10
CA SER A 147 -13.15 -7.98 10.42
C SER A 147 -13.38 -6.98 11.56
N GLY A 148 -13.06 -5.69 11.34
CA GLY A 148 -13.25 -4.61 12.31
C GLY A 148 -14.61 -3.94 12.18
#